data_AF-A0A328HKI2-F1
#
_entry.id   AF-A0A328HKI2-F1
#
_cell.length_a   1.000
_cell.length_b   1.000
_cell.length_c   1.000
_cell.angle_alpha   90.00
_cell.angle_beta   90.00
_cell.angle_gamma   90.00
#
_symmetry.space_group_name_H-M   'P 1'
#
loop_
_entity.id
_entity.type
_entity.pdbx_description
1 polymer ?
#
loop_
_entity_poly.entity_id
_entity_poly.type
_entity_poly.pdbx_seq_one_letter_code
_entity_poly.pdbx_strand_id
1 'polypeptide(L)'
;MPNSCAFCGSTQPLTREHLFGKWVSKIGLDLSPASHHSSALNGLPRDLGVQPPYRLQVKNFCAACNNGWMSKMEKAAQRVLTPLILGNPGKIALEDQGILAMWAQKTALTAMLVSSDEQREGGYGLARSEYKAFYLHRERMQPLDCSRFWIGEYAEDDGFSAVRVTPLVLHSPRNPEPDVPCGYALTIVLGRVVVQGIRFTSADAEVDVKSTMDMPQLWPGQGTLQWPGGTPCTRESFLGFADGKRLRGVDGQVALQPWRQAAHMPESVHAGDQVAVPAMCRKHVVSYPATLLMEAMRGRFYAFLRTCGCQVTYLLHTDSDRSRFRAHGDDAVRIYKRLPGEEQRLVDGTEPFLCKRLPADADAAIMKAASQL
;
A
#
# COMPACT_ATOMS: atom_id res chain seq x y z
N MET A 1 13.08 18.77 7.56
CA MET A 1 11.91 19.48 6.99
C MET A 1 12.27 19.79 5.55
N PRO A 2 11.36 19.59 4.60
CA PRO A 2 11.65 19.90 3.21
C PRO A 2 11.87 21.41 3.08
N ASN A 3 12.98 21.80 2.45
CA ASN A 3 13.31 23.21 2.19
C ASN A 3 12.75 23.70 0.85
N SER A 4 12.07 22.83 0.10
CA SER A 4 11.56 23.13 -1.24
C SER A 4 10.25 22.39 -1.52
N CYS A 5 9.43 22.97 -2.39
CA CYS A 5 8.22 22.36 -2.90
C CYS A 5 8.54 21.02 -3.59
N ALA A 6 7.87 19.95 -3.19
CA ALA A 6 8.10 18.62 -3.76
C ALA A 6 7.84 18.57 -5.28
N PHE A 7 6.91 19.39 -5.78
CA PHE A 7 6.54 19.43 -7.20
C PHE A 7 7.43 20.36 -8.02
N CYS A 8 7.38 21.67 -7.77
CA CYS A 8 8.07 22.66 -8.61
C CYS A 8 9.49 23.01 -8.14
N GLY A 9 9.94 22.50 -6.99
CA GLY A 9 11.27 22.81 -6.43
C GLY A 9 11.42 24.22 -5.83
N SER A 10 10.37 25.05 -5.83
CA SER A 10 10.41 26.39 -5.24
C SER A 10 10.79 26.37 -3.76
N THR A 11 11.67 27.27 -3.36
CA THR A 11 12.12 27.48 -1.97
C THR A 11 11.21 28.45 -1.18
N GLN A 12 10.09 28.87 -1.77
CA GLN A 12 9.10 29.70 -1.09
C GLN A 12 8.45 28.94 0.09
N PRO A 13 7.86 29.65 1.08
CA PRO A 13 7.22 29.02 2.23
C PRO A 13 6.25 27.91 1.84
N LEU A 14 6.40 26.75 2.49
CA LEU A 14 5.58 25.58 2.24
C LEU A 14 4.27 25.66 3.02
N THR A 15 3.20 25.22 2.36
CA THR A 15 1.83 25.13 2.85
C THR A 15 1.48 23.69 3.23
N ARG A 16 0.41 23.52 4.01
CA ARG A 16 -0.11 22.20 4.37
C ARG A 16 -1.14 21.74 3.35
N GLU A 17 -1.03 20.50 2.93
CA GLU A 17 -1.99 19.84 2.05
C GLU A 17 -2.57 18.61 2.74
N HIS A 18 -3.88 18.39 2.59
CA HIS A 18 -4.55 17.20 3.12
C HIS A 18 -4.34 16.03 2.17
N LEU A 19 -4.07 14.84 2.70
CA LEU A 19 -3.79 13.65 1.88
C LEU A 19 -4.91 13.39 0.85
N PHE A 20 -6.15 13.28 1.32
CA PHE A 20 -7.34 13.05 0.49
C PHE A 20 -8.04 14.34 0.03
N GLY A 21 -7.47 15.51 0.33
CA GLY A 21 -8.14 16.80 0.13
C GLY A 21 -9.09 17.16 1.29
N LYS A 22 -9.18 18.48 1.59
CA LYS A 22 -9.98 18.99 2.72
C LYS A 22 -11.48 18.71 2.59
N TRP A 23 -11.97 18.49 1.38
CA TRP A 23 -13.40 18.29 1.11
C TRP A 23 -13.91 16.92 1.59
N VAL A 24 -13.05 15.90 1.65
CA VAL A 24 -13.44 14.54 2.04
C VAL A 24 -13.98 14.49 3.46
N SER A 25 -13.43 15.29 4.38
CA SER A 25 -13.96 15.37 5.75
C SER A 25 -15.29 16.13 5.85
N LYS A 26 -15.90 16.54 4.74
CA LYS A 26 -17.13 17.36 4.69
C LYS A 26 -18.28 16.73 3.91
N ILE A 27 -18.06 15.56 3.31
CA ILE A 27 -19.05 14.91 2.45
C ILE A 27 -19.98 13.94 3.19
N GLY A 28 -19.86 13.81 4.51
CA GLY A 28 -20.74 12.97 5.33
C GLY A 28 -20.21 11.57 5.65
N LEU A 29 -18.91 11.31 5.44
CA LEU A 29 -18.25 10.11 5.97
C LEU A 29 -18.14 10.16 7.49
N ASP A 30 -18.06 9.00 8.14
CA ASP A 30 -17.81 8.91 9.59
C ASP A 30 -16.46 9.55 9.94
N LEU A 31 -16.49 10.41 10.96
CA LEU A 31 -15.34 11.13 11.50
C LEU A 31 -15.00 10.70 12.94
N SER A 32 -15.63 9.62 13.42
CA SER A 32 -15.31 9.02 14.70
C SER A 32 -13.81 8.74 14.77
N PRO A 33 -13.13 9.06 15.89
CA PRO A 33 -11.70 8.86 16.00
C PRO A 33 -11.31 7.40 15.74
N ALA A 34 -10.34 7.21 14.85
CA ALA A 34 -9.80 5.90 14.49
C ALA A 34 -8.28 5.90 14.69
N SER A 35 -7.69 4.71 14.83
CA SER A 35 -6.22 4.56 14.88
C SER A 35 -5.62 4.73 13.48
N HIS A 36 -4.55 5.52 13.38
CA HIS A 36 -3.88 5.81 12.11
C HIS A 36 -2.48 5.21 12.10
N HIS A 37 -2.09 4.60 10.98
CA HIS A 37 -0.77 4.00 10.84
C HIS A 37 -0.10 4.40 9.52
N SER A 38 1.22 4.43 9.53
CA SER A 38 2.04 4.51 8.30
C SER A 38 3.15 3.48 8.37
N SER A 39 3.48 2.82 7.26
CA SER A 39 4.53 1.81 7.26
C SER A 39 5.14 1.60 5.88
N ALA A 40 6.44 1.28 5.86
CA ALA A 40 7.02 0.62 4.70
C ALA A 40 6.36 -0.74 4.49
N LEU A 41 6.34 -1.24 3.26
CA LEU A 41 5.67 -2.51 2.93
C LEU A 41 6.20 -3.69 3.76
N ASN A 42 7.48 -3.63 4.13
CA ASN A 42 8.19 -4.56 5.00
C ASN A 42 8.56 -3.96 6.37
N GLY A 43 8.02 -2.78 6.72
CA GLY A 43 8.33 -2.06 7.94
C GLY A 43 7.39 -2.38 9.10
N LEU A 44 7.78 -1.96 10.29
CA LEU A 44 6.85 -1.89 11.42
C LEU A 44 5.89 -0.72 11.21
N PRO A 45 4.58 -0.89 11.47
CA PRO A 45 3.65 0.22 11.46
C PRO A 45 4.06 1.26 12.50
N ARG A 46 4.24 2.49 12.05
CA ARG A 46 4.34 3.66 12.91
C ARG A 46 2.92 4.10 13.26
N ASP A 47 2.61 4.10 14.54
CA ASP A 47 1.40 4.69 15.07
C ASP A 47 1.43 6.22 14.89
N LEU A 48 0.38 6.76 14.29
CA LEU A 48 0.15 8.19 14.10
C LEU A 48 -0.88 8.73 15.10
N GLY A 49 -1.33 7.89 16.03
CA GLY A 49 -2.28 8.20 17.08
C GLY A 49 -3.74 8.03 16.65
N VAL A 50 -4.63 8.24 17.62
CA VAL A 50 -6.08 8.21 17.43
C VAL A 50 -6.59 9.61 17.12
N GLN A 51 -7.15 9.79 15.92
CA GLN A 51 -7.68 11.07 15.48
C GLN A 51 -8.81 10.87 14.45
N PRO A 52 -9.66 11.89 14.22
CA PRO A 52 -10.64 11.83 13.15
C PRO A 52 -9.98 11.55 11.80
N PRO A 53 -10.52 10.63 10.97
CA PRO A 53 -9.95 10.29 9.68
C PRO A 53 -9.94 11.46 8.70
N TYR A 54 -9.19 11.29 7.61
CA TYR A 54 -9.11 12.25 6.49
C TYR A 54 -8.49 13.62 6.83
N ARG A 55 -7.91 13.78 8.03
CA ARG A 55 -7.25 15.03 8.47
C ARG A 55 -5.74 15.05 8.35
N LEU A 56 -5.13 13.94 7.92
CA LEU A 56 -3.68 13.85 7.75
C LEU A 56 -3.19 14.87 6.71
N GLN A 57 -2.16 15.64 7.10
CA GLN A 57 -1.58 16.69 6.28
C GLN A 57 -0.07 16.53 6.14
N VAL A 58 0.47 16.99 5.01
CA VAL A 58 1.92 17.13 4.78
C VAL A 58 2.25 18.59 4.47
N LYS A 59 3.44 19.06 4.88
CA LYS A 59 3.89 20.44 4.67
C LYS A 59 5.02 20.49 3.62
N ASN A 60 4.65 20.21 2.36
CA ASN A 60 5.63 19.92 1.30
C ASN A 60 5.42 20.73 0.00
N PHE A 61 4.42 21.62 -0.06
CA PHE A 61 4.03 22.27 -1.32
C PHE A 61 3.99 23.79 -1.18
N CYS A 62 4.54 24.53 -2.14
CA CYS A 62 4.39 25.99 -2.15
C CYS A 62 2.94 26.40 -2.45
N ALA A 63 2.57 27.63 -2.08
CA ALA A 63 1.23 28.16 -2.29
C ALA A 63 0.78 28.13 -3.77
N ALA A 64 1.70 28.39 -4.71
CA ALA A 64 1.38 28.39 -6.14
C ALA A 64 0.97 27.00 -6.66
N CYS A 65 1.61 25.92 -6.19
CA CYS A 65 1.19 24.56 -6.55
C CYS A 65 -0.11 24.19 -5.85
N ASN A 66 -0.15 24.36 -4.52
CA ASN A 66 -1.25 23.89 -3.69
C ASN A 66 -2.58 24.60 -4.01
N ASN A 67 -2.55 25.94 -4.13
CA ASN A 67 -3.75 26.73 -4.42
C ASN A 67 -4.02 26.86 -5.93
N GLY A 68 -3.09 26.45 -6.79
CA GLY A 68 -3.21 26.51 -8.24
C GLY A 68 -3.79 25.23 -8.84
N TRP A 69 -2.97 24.51 -9.60
CA TRP A 69 -3.38 23.31 -10.32
C TRP A 69 -3.90 22.20 -9.40
N MET A 70 -3.34 22.06 -8.18
CA MET A 70 -3.80 21.05 -7.21
C MET A 70 -5.24 21.36 -6.78
N SER A 71 -5.53 22.61 -6.41
CA SER A 71 -6.89 23.02 -6.04
C SER A 71 -7.90 22.85 -7.18
N LYS A 72 -7.51 23.15 -8.43
CA LYS A 72 -8.36 22.92 -9.62
C LYS A 72 -8.71 21.43 -9.77
N MET A 73 -7.72 20.56 -9.64
CA MET A 73 -7.90 19.11 -9.70
C MET A 73 -8.77 18.58 -8.55
N GLU A 74 -8.56 19.05 -7.31
CA GLU A 74 -9.38 18.68 -6.15
C GLU A 74 -10.86 19.03 -6.34
N LYS A 75 -11.17 20.19 -6.95
CA LYS A 75 -12.57 20.58 -7.21
C LYS A 75 -13.26 19.64 -8.21
N ALA A 76 -12.54 19.20 -9.25
CA ALA A 76 -13.07 18.25 -10.21
C ALA A 76 -13.27 16.87 -9.56
N ALA A 77 -12.27 16.40 -8.82
CA ALA A 77 -12.36 15.14 -8.07
C ALA A 77 -13.52 15.16 -7.06
N GLN A 78 -13.68 16.25 -6.30
CA GLN A 78 -14.79 16.42 -5.38
C GLN A 78 -16.15 16.28 -6.09
N ARG A 79 -16.35 16.96 -7.22
CA ARG A 79 -17.62 16.92 -7.95
C ARG A 79 -18.00 15.49 -8.37
N VAL A 80 -17.03 14.72 -8.87
CA VAL A 80 -17.31 13.41 -9.46
C VAL A 80 -17.25 12.29 -8.42
N LEU A 81 -16.27 12.31 -7.51
CA LEU A 81 -16.05 11.21 -6.56
C LEU A 81 -16.97 11.26 -5.35
N THR A 82 -17.47 12.43 -4.94
CA THR A 82 -18.35 12.54 -3.75
C THR A 82 -19.52 11.54 -3.79
N PRO A 83 -20.38 11.49 -4.83
CA PRO A 83 -21.47 10.52 -4.86
C PRO A 83 -20.98 9.07 -4.81
N LEU A 84 -19.88 8.75 -5.50
CA LEU A 84 -19.35 7.39 -5.55
C LEU A 84 -18.74 6.95 -4.20
N ILE A 85 -18.00 7.85 -3.53
CA ILE A 85 -17.44 7.61 -2.19
C ILE A 85 -18.55 7.28 -1.19
N LEU A 86 -19.71 7.94 -1.34
CA LEU A 86 -20.91 7.69 -0.53
C LEU A 86 -21.74 6.48 -1.00
N GLY A 87 -21.26 5.71 -1.99
CA GLY A 87 -21.92 4.49 -2.46
C GLY A 87 -23.03 4.70 -3.48
N ASN A 88 -23.23 5.91 -4.00
CA ASN A 88 -24.25 6.15 -5.01
C ASN A 88 -23.72 5.71 -6.39
N PRO A 89 -24.41 4.79 -7.08
CA PRO A 89 -24.06 4.43 -8.45
C PRO A 89 -24.09 5.64 -9.37
N GLY A 90 -23.21 5.68 -10.36
CA GLY A 90 -23.06 6.85 -11.20
C GLY A 90 -22.25 6.61 -12.47
N LYS A 91 -22.15 7.68 -13.27
CA LYS A 91 -21.38 7.70 -14.51
C LYS A 91 -20.18 8.62 -14.34
N ILE A 92 -19.03 8.18 -14.86
CA ILE A 92 -17.83 9.01 -14.99
C ILE A 92 -17.66 9.36 -16.47
N ALA A 93 -17.88 10.64 -16.80
CA ALA A 93 -17.71 11.15 -18.15
C ALA A 93 -16.25 11.02 -18.62
N LEU A 94 -16.04 10.81 -19.92
CA LEU A 94 -14.70 10.63 -20.50
C LEU A 94 -13.75 11.79 -20.18
N GLU A 95 -14.25 13.03 -20.19
CA GLU A 95 -13.50 14.24 -19.84
C GLU A 95 -13.02 14.29 -18.38
N ASP A 96 -13.71 13.61 -17.47
CA ASP A 96 -13.37 13.57 -16.04
C ASP A 96 -12.37 12.44 -15.72
N GLN A 97 -12.18 11.47 -16.61
CA GLN A 97 -11.38 10.28 -16.31
C GLN A 97 -9.89 10.59 -16.10
N GLY A 98 -9.31 11.44 -16.94
CA GLY A 98 -7.91 11.86 -16.82
C GLY A 98 -7.63 12.59 -15.51
N ILE A 99 -8.50 13.53 -15.13
CA ILE A 99 -8.31 14.33 -13.91
C ILE A 99 -8.51 13.50 -12.63
N LEU A 100 -9.36 12.47 -12.68
CA LEU A 100 -9.53 11.53 -11.56
C LEU A 100 -8.33 10.58 -11.40
N ALA A 101 -7.79 10.07 -12.51
CA ALA A 101 -6.56 9.29 -12.48
C ALA A 101 -5.37 10.14 -12.00
N MET A 102 -5.29 11.40 -12.44
CA MET A 102 -4.33 12.37 -11.93
C MET A 102 -4.50 12.62 -10.42
N TRP A 103 -5.73 12.77 -9.94
CA TRP A 103 -6.02 12.92 -8.50
C TRP A 103 -5.50 11.71 -7.71
N ALA A 104 -5.74 10.50 -8.19
CA ALA A 104 -5.25 9.28 -7.54
C ALA A 104 -3.71 9.26 -7.48
N GLN A 105 -3.03 9.61 -8.57
CA GLN A 105 -1.57 9.66 -8.60
C GLN A 105 -1.00 10.74 -7.68
N LYS A 106 -1.61 11.94 -7.65
CA LYS A 106 -1.23 13.00 -6.70
C LYS A 106 -1.39 12.54 -5.26
N THR A 107 -2.52 11.92 -4.93
CA THR A 107 -2.80 11.42 -3.58
C THR A 107 -1.76 10.38 -3.15
N ALA A 108 -1.36 9.47 -4.05
CA ALA A 108 -0.27 8.53 -3.81
C ALA A 108 1.09 9.23 -3.58
N LEU A 109 1.44 10.20 -4.42
CA LEU A 109 2.66 11.01 -4.27
C LEU A 109 2.68 11.77 -2.93
N THR A 110 1.54 12.33 -2.52
CA THR A 110 1.37 13.01 -1.22
C THR A 110 1.48 12.04 -0.04
N ALA A 111 0.93 10.82 -0.16
CA ALA A 111 1.05 9.79 0.89
C ALA A 111 2.51 9.44 1.20
N MET A 112 3.34 9.33 0.17
CA MET A 112 4.78 9.05 0.33
C MET A 112 5.55 10.19 1.02
N LEU A 113 4.95 11.38 1.13
CA LEU A 113 5.53 12.51 1.86
C LEU A 113 5.21 12.50 3.36
N VAL A 114 4.36 11.59 3.83
CA VAL A 114 4.08 11.37 5.27
C VAL A 114 5.31 10.81 5.99
N SER A 115 6.14 10.02 5.29
CA SER A 115 7.42 9.51 5.79
C SER A 115 8.41 10.65 6.10
N SER A 116 9.46 10.39 6.88
CA SER A 116 10.54 11.36 7.09
C SER A 116 11.44 11.50 5.84
N ASP A 117 12.24 12.57 5.78
CA ASP A 117 13.26 12.75 4.74
C ASP A 117 14.26 11.57 4.76
N GLU A 118 14.75 11.20 5.95
CA GLU A 118 15.65 10.05 6.17
C GLU A 118 15.05 8.73 5.67
N GLN A 119 13.77 8.49 5.95
CA GLN A 119 13.08 7.29 5.48
C GLN A 119 13.00 7.24 3.95
N ARG A 120 12.70 8.37 3.30
CA ARG A 120 12.66 8.45 1.83
C ARG A 120 14.04 8.26 1.21
N GLU A 121 15.07 8.86 1.79
CA GLU A 121 16.46 8.67 1.37
C GLU A 121 16.91 7.22 1.58
N GLY A 122 16.40 6.55 2.61
CA GLY A 122 16.56 5.12 2.86
C GLY A 122 15.68 4.19 1.98
N GLY A 123 15.04 4.72 0.93
CA GLY A 123 14.26 3.94 -0.05
C GLY A 123 12.75 3.87 0.20
N TYR A 124 12.23 4.46 1.29
CA TYR A 124 10.79 4.50 1.59
C TYR A 124 10.13 5.75 0.98
N GLY A 125 10.22 5.88 -0.34
CA GLY A 125 9.77 7.05 -1.10
C GLY A 125 9.70 6.79 -2.61
N LEU A 126 9.01 7.67 -3.33
CA LEU A 126 9.13 7.75 -4.79
C LEU A 126 10.26 8.71 -5.17
N ALA A 127 10.90 8.45 -6.30
CA ALA A 127 12.00 9.28 -6.79
C ALA A 127 11.55 10.74 -7.01
N ARG A 128 12.41 11.72 -6.71
CA ARG A 128 12.12 13.15 -6.94
C ARG A 128 11.77 13.46 -8.40
N SER A 129 12.28 12.66 -9.34
CA SER A 129 11.96 12.75 -10.76
C SER A 129 10.46 12.54 -11.03
N GLU A 130 9.77 11.66 -10.31
CA GLU A 130 8.33 11.44 -10.48
C GLU A 130 7.52 12.68 -10.08
N TYR A 131 7.87 13.35 -8.96
CA TYR A 131 7.22 14.60 -8.57
C TYR A 131 7.47 15.73 -9.58
N LYS A 132 8.70 15.85 -10.09
CA LYS A 132 9.05 16.83 -11.12
C LYS A 132 8.30 16.54 -12.42
N ALA A 133 8.26 15.29 -12.86
CA ALA A 133 7.51 14.87 -14.04
C ALA A 133 6.02 15.20 -13.89
N PHE A 134 5.43 14.89 -12.72
CA PHE A 134 4.03 15.18 -12.42
C PHE A 134 3.74 16.69 -12.51
N TYR A 135 4.63 17.51 -11.97
CA TYR A 135 4.52 18.98 -12.10
C TYR A 135 4.60 19.45 -13.56
N LEU A 136 5.53 18.93 -14.35
CA LEU A 136 5.67 19.31 -15.75
C LEU A 136 4.45 18.87 -16.60
N HIS A 137 3.82 17.76 -16.24
CA HIS A 137 2.64 17.20 -16.92
C HIS A 137 1.31 17.88 -16.52
N ARG A 138 1.30 18.67 -15.43
CA ARG A 138 0.07 19.18 -14.79
C ARG A 138 -0.94 19.87 -15.72
N GLU A 139 -0.48 20.57 -16.76
CA GLU A 139 -1.37 21.34 -17.64
C GLU A 139 -2.28 20.43 -18.49
N ARG A 140 -1.88 19.16 -18.70
CA ARG A 140 -2.70 18.16 -19.38
C ARG A 140 -3.89 17.69 -18.54
N MET A 141 -3.87 17.92 -17.22
CA MET A 141 -4.88 17.43 -16.25
C MET A 141 -5.13 15.92 -16.36
N GLN A 142 -4.06 15.16 -16.57
CA GLN A 142 -4.02 13.71 -16.79
C GLN A 142 -2.89 13.10 -15.93
N PRO A 143 -2.93 11.79 -15.61
CA PRO A 143 -1.80 11.14 -14.93
C PRO A 143 -0.56 11.12 -15.82
N LEU A 144 0.60 10.79 -15.25
CA LEU A 144 1.81 10.56 -16.02
C LEU A 144 1.61 9.53 -17.13
N ASP A 145 2.39 9.67 -18.20
CA ASP A 145 2.43 8.69 -19.30
C ASP A 145 2.78 7.28 -18.78
N CYS A 146 2.48 6.25 -19.56
CA CYS A 146 2.66 4.84 -19.18
C CYS A 146 1.97 4.49 -17.84
N SER A 147 0.79 5.08 -17.61
CA SER A 147 -0.04 4.78 -16.45
C SER A 147 -1.41 4.24 -16.85
N ARG A 148 -1.93 3.32 -16.03
CA ARG A 148 -3.27 2.74 -16.19
C ARG A 148 -3.99 2.76 -14.87
N PHE A 149 -5.28 3.07 -14.88
CA PHE A 149 -6.09 3.16 -13.68
C PHE A 149 -7.40 2.41 -13.86
N TRP A 150 -7.85 1.77 -12.79
CA TRP A 150 -9.15 1.12 -12.65
C TRP A 150 -9.83 1.68 -11.42
N ILE A 151 -11.16 1.75 -11.48
CA ILE A 151 -12.00 2.18 -10.37
C ILE A 151 -13.06 1.13 -10.11
N GLY A 152 -13.28 0.78 -8.85
CA GLY A 152 -14.26 -0.22 -8.45
C GLY A 152 -14.91 0.13 -7.13
N GLU A 153 -15.72 -0.79 -6.62
CA GLU A 153 -16.36 -0.69 -5.33
C GLU A 153 -15.50 -1.33 -4.23
N TYR A 154 -15.43 -0.69 -3.08
CA TYR A 154 -15.00 -1.29 -1.83
C TYR A 154 -16.25 -1.75 -1.05
N ALA A 155 -16.31 -3.03 -0.72
CA ALA A 155 -17.55 -3.70 -0.32
C ALA A 155 -18.03 -3.33 1.09
N GLU A 156 -17.11 -2.89 1.96
CA GLU A 156 -17.39 -2.51 3.33
C GLU A 156 -17.59 -0.99 3.46
N ASP A 157 -18.44 -0.57 4.39
CA ASP A 157 -18.59 0.83 4.81
C ASP A 157 -18.18 0.94 6.29
N ASP A 158 -17.00 0.40 6.61
CA ASP A 158 -16.46 0.30 7.97
C ASP A 158 -15.53 1.48 8.32
N GLY A 159 -15.54 2.53 7.50
CA GLY A 159 -14.63 3.68 7.63
C GLY A 159 -13.17 3.36 7.27
N PHE A 160 -12.87 2.19 6.70
CA PHE A 160 -11.54 1.88 6.21
C PHE A 160 -11.14 2.84 5.08
N SER A 161 -9.95 3.41 5.22
CA SER A 161 -9.32 4.20 4.17
C SER A 161 -7.83 3.96 4.14
N ALA A 162 -7.26 3.92 2.95
CA ALA A 162 -5.87 3.58 2.76
C ALA A 162 -5.33 4.21 1.48
N VAL A 163 -4.04 4.55 1.53
CA VAL A 163 -3.23 4.79 0.33
C VAL A 163 -2.03 3.87 0.42
N ARG A 164 -1.84 3.01 -0.57
CA ARG A 164 -0.73 2.07 -0.64
C ARG A 164 0.02 2.27 -1.95
N VAL A 165 1.34 2.32 -1.87
CA VAL A 165 2.22 2.39 -3.04
C VAL A 165 3.12 1.16 -2.99
N THR A 166 3.03 0.32 -4.02
CA THR A 166 3.75 -0.95 -4.12
C THR A 166 4.68 -0.90 -5.32
N PRO A 167 6.01 -0.91 -5.15
CA PRO A 167 6.93 -1.02 -6.29
C PRO A 167 6.72 -2.37 -6.96
N LEU A 168 6.72 -2.38 -8.29
CA LEU A 168 6.42 -3.56 -9.10
C LEU A 168 7.59 -3.93 -10.01
N VAL A 169 7.70 -5.23 -10.26
CA VAL A 169 8.53 -5.82 -11.30
C VAL A 169 7.66 -6.65 -12.25
N LEU A 170 8.11 -6.75 -13.50
CA LEU A 170 7.59 -7.72 -14.45
C LEU A 170 8.21 -9.07 -14.14
N HIS A 171 7.40 -10.00 -13.63
CA HIS A 171 7.85 -11.36 -13.40
C HIS A 171 7.78 -12.14 -14.70
N SER A 172 8.92 -12.72 -15.10
CA SER A 172 9.02 -13.70 -16.18
C SER A 172 9.68 -14.96 -15.64
N PRO A 173 9.09 -16.16 -15.80
CA PRO A 173 9.70 -17.41 -15.34
C PRO A 173 11.09 -17.69 -15.96
N ARG A 174 11.42 -17.04 -17.07
CA ARG A 174 12.67 -17.26 -17.82
C ARG A 174 13.81 -16.34 -17.40
N ASN A 175 13.51 -15.25 -16.70
CA ASN A 175 14.49 -14.21 -16.37
C ASN A 175 14.52 -13.97 -14.85
N PRO A 176 15.71 -13.69 -14.28
CA PRO A 176 15.80 -13.29 -12.88
C PRO A 176 15.05 -11.96 -12.65
N GLU A 177 14.64 -11.73 -11.40
CA GLU A 177 14.01 -10.47 -11.01
C GLU A 177 14.99 -9.30 -11.18
N PRO A 178 14.55 -8.17 -11.77
CA PRO A 178 15.41 -6.99 -11.91
C PRO A 178 15.82 -6.36 -10.57
N ASP A 179 17.02 -5.79 -10.53
CA ASP A 179 17.56 -5.05 -9.38
C ASP A 179 16.86 -3.70 -9.12
N VAL A 180 16.00 -3.25 -10.03
CA VAL A 180 15.21 -2.04 -9.88
C VAL A 180 13.77 -2.28 -10.31
N PRO A 181 12.78 -1.69 -9.62
CA PRO A 181 11.39 -1.83 -10.03
C PRO A 181 11.15 -1.15 -11.38
N CYS A 182 10.36 -1.79 -12.24
CA CYS A 182 9.96 -1.24 -13.53
C CYS A 182 8.82 -0.22 -13.42
N GLY A 183 8.23 -0.11 -12.23
CA GLY A 183 7.09 0.75 -11.96
C GLY A 183 6.58 0.59 -10.54
N TYR A 184 5.37 1.09 -10.29
CA TYR A 184 4.68 0.92 -9.03
C TYR A 184 3.16 0.86 -9.23
N ALA A 185 2.48 0.06 -8.41
CA ALA A 185 1.07 0.18 -8.18
C ALA A 185 0.81 1.27 -7.13
N LEU A 186 -0.29 1.98 -7.29
CA LEU A 186 -0.89 2.82 -6.28
C LEU A 186 -2.32 2.35 -6.05
N THR A 187 -2.74 2.25 -4.81
CA THR A 187 -4.09 1.83 -4.46
C THR A 187 -4.67 2.74 -3.41
N ILE A 188 -5.87 3.25 -3.66
CA ILE A 188 -6.60 4.15 -2.78
C ILE A 188 -7.93 3.49 -2.44
N VAL A 189 -8.25 3.40 -1.16
CA VAL A 189 -9.60 3.10 -0.66
C VAL A 189 -10.11 4.33 0.09
N LEU A 190 -11.31 4.79 -0.26
CA LEU A 190 -11.97 5.90 0.39
C LEU A 190 -13.50 5.74 0.31
N GLY A 191 -14.13 5.49 1.47
CA GLY A 191 -15.54 5.11 1.51
C GLY A 191 -15.79 3.88 0.64
N ARG A 192 -16.80 3.95 -0.23
CA ARG A 192 -17.16 2.86 -1.15
C ARG A 192 -16.29 2.79 -2.39
N VAL A 193 -15.34 3.71 -2.59
CA VAL A 193 -14.50 3.74 -3.80
C VAL A 193 -13.15 3.08 -3.54
N VAL A 194 -12.75 2.22 -4.47
CA VAL A 194 -11.36 1.76 -4.62
C VAL A 194 -10.82 2.18 -5.98
N VAL A 195 -9.62 2.76 -6.01
CA VAL A 195 -8.88 3.07 -7.23
C VAL A 195 -7.56 2.33 -7.21
N GLN A 196 -7.24 1.60 -8.26
CA GLN A 196 -5.92 1.01 -8.48
C GLN A 196 -5.29 1.62 -9.73
N GLY A 197 -4.10 2.17 -9.57
CA GLY A 197 -3.26 2.64 -10.67
C GLY A 197 -1.99 1.81 -10.78
N ILE A 198 -1.45 1.70 -11.98
CA ILE A 198 -0.08 1.25 -12.27
C ILE A 198 0.62 2.37 -13.01
N ARG A 199 1.87 2.63 -12.67
CA ARG A 199 2.76 3.55 -13.36
C ARG A 199 4.06 2.81 -13.68
N PHE A 200 4.41 2.70 -14.96
CA PHE A 200 5.71 2.17 -15.41
C PHE A 200 6.72 3.31 -15.54
N THR A 201 7.84 3.25 -14.84
CA THR A 201 8.82 4.35 -14.83
C THR A 201 9.63 4.47 -16.12
N SER A 202 9.59 3.46 -16.99
CA SER A 202 10.16 3.45 -18.34
C SER A 202 9.12 2.96 -19.36
N ALA A 203 9.09 3.58 -20.55
CA ALA A 203 8.22 3.18 -21.64
C ALA A 203 8.54 1.77 -22.16
N ASP A 204 9.82 1.37 -22.13
CA ASP A 204 10.26 0.04 -22.58
C ASP A 204 9.74 -1.10 -21.68
N ALA A 205 9.30 -0.75 -20.47
CA ALA A 205 8.71 -1.69 -19.53
C ALA A 205 7.18 -1.67 -19.53
N GLU A 206 6.55 -0.80 -20.34
CA GLU A 206 5.09 -0.76 -20.40
C GLU A 206 4.55 -2.05 -21.02
N VAL A 207 3.61 -2.67 -20.31
CA VAL A 207 2.85 -3.82 -20.81
C VAL A 207 1.36 -3.52 -20.70
N ASP A 208 0.58 -4.08 -21.61
CA ASP A 208 -0.87 -4.07 -21.50
C ASP A 208 -1.31 -4.95 -20.33
N VAL A 209 -1.92 -4.32 -19.33
CA VAL A 209 -2.40 -5.00 -18.12
C VAL A 209 -3.92 -4.92 -18.06
N LYS A 210 -4.56 -5.97 -17.57
CA LYS A 210 -5.96 -5.99 -17.17
C LYS A 210 -6.12 -6.39 -15.70
N SER A 211 -7.18 -5.89 -15.07
CA SER A 211 -7.62 -6.35 -13.76
C SER A 211 -8.40 -7.66 -13.91
N THR A 212 -8.08 -8.67 -13.10
CA THR A 212 -8.84 -9.93 -13.01
C THR A 212 -10.12 -9.79 -12.19
N MET A 213 -10.40 -8.60 -11.66
CA MET A 213 -11.64 -8.30 -10.97
C MET A 213 -12.67 -7.63 -11.89
N ASP A 214 -12.36 -7.51 -13.18
CA ASP A 214 -13.23 -6.87 -14.19
C ASP A 214 -13.68 -5.45 -13.80
N MET A 215 -12.89 -4.76 -12.97
CA MET A 215 -13.12 -3.35 -12.65
C MET A 215 -13.00 -2.51 -13.93
N PRO A 216 -13.89 -1.53 -14.15
CA PRO A 216 -13.81 -0.70 -15.33
C PRO A 216 -12.53 0.15 -15.33
N GLN A 217 -11.92 0.26 -16.51
CA GLN A 217 -10.71 1.05 -16.71
C GLN A 217 -11.05 2.54 -16.69
N LEU A 218 -10.56 3.24 -15.67
CA LEU A 218 -10.65 4.69 -15.53
C LEU A 218 -9.69 5.39 -16.50
N TRP A 219 -8.49 4.85 -16.72
CA TRP A 219 -7.51 5.47 -17.61
C TRP A 219 -6.59 4.43 -18.27
N PRO A 220 -6.23 4.56 -19.56
CA PRO A 220 -6.77 5.50 -20.55
C PRO A 220 -8.28 5.33 -20.77
N GLY A 221 -9.01 6.44 -20.85
CA GLY A 221 -10.46 6.43 -21.01
C GLY A 221 -10.88 6.09 -22.44
N GLN A 222 -11.90 5.24 -22.59
CA GLN A 222 -12.43 4.81 -23.90
C GLN A 222 -13.88 5.28 -24.15
N GLY A 223 -14.53 5.80 -23.11
CA GLY A 223 -15.92 6.26 -23.15
C GLY A 223 -16.46 6.47 -21.75
N THR A 224 -17.72 6.88 -21.63
CA THR A 224 -18.36 7.06 -20.32
C THR A 224 -18.39 5.75 -19.53
N LEU A 225 -17.84 5.79 -18.32
CA LEU A 225 -17.71 4.64 -17.43
C LEU A 225 -18.92 4.53 -16.51
N GLN A 226 -19.46 3.33 -16.30
CA GLN A 226 -20.46 3.04 -15.27
C GLN A 226 -19.77 2.58 -13.98
N TRP A 227 -20.22 3.09 -12.84
CA TRP A 227 -19.74 2.68 -11.52
C TRP A 227 -20.93 2.39 -10.59
N PRO A 228 -20.87 1.34 -9.75
CA PRO A 228 -19.78 0.36 -9.64
C PRO A 228 -19.77 -0.63 -10.81
N GLY A 229 -18.63 -1.30 -11.03
CA GLY A 229 -18.47 -2.33 -12.05
C GLY A 229 -17.39 -3.33 -11.65
N GLY A 230 -17.53 -4.57 -12.11
CA GLY A 230 -16.64 -5.67 -11.73
C GLY A 230 -16.95 -6.27 -10.35
N THR A 231 -16.02 -7.08 -9.87
CA THR A 231 -16.06 -7.66 -8.52
C THR A 231 -15.61 -6.63 -7.49
N PRO A 232 -16.37 -6.39 -6.40
CA PRO A 232 -15.94 -5.49 -5.33
C PRO A 232 -14.64 -5.95 -4.65
N CYS A 233 -13.82 -4.98 -4.27
CA CYS A 233 -12.70 -5.22 -3.36
C CYS A 233 -13.21 -5.28 -1.93
N THR A 234 -12.87 -6.34 -1.20
CA THR A 234 -13.14 -6.49 0.24
C THR A 234 -11.90 -6.18 1.07
N ARG A 235 -12.05 -6.02 2.38
CA ARG A 235 -10.94 -5.91 3.34
C ARG A 235 -9.97 -7.09 3.26
N GLU A 236 -10.51 -8.30 3.11
CA GLU A 236 -9.73 -9.53 2.94
C GLU A 236 -8.91 -9.53 1.64
N SER A 237 -9.54 -9.09 0.54
CA SER A 237 -8.87 -9.07 -0.77
C SER A 237 -7.91 -7.89 -0.97
N PHE A 238 -8.03 -6.83 -0.15
CA PHE A 238 -7.37 -5.54 -0.34
C PHE A 238 -5.84 -5.65 -0.47
N LEU A 239 -5.20 -6.44 0.39
CA LEU A 239 -3.74 -6.57 0.36
C LEU A 239 -3.25 -7.25 -0.93
N GLY A 240 -3.88 -8.36 -1.33
CA GLY A 240 -3.55 -9.03 -2.59
C GLY A 240 -3.87 -8.16 -3.80
N PHE A 241 -4.97 -7.40 -3.74
CA PHE A 241 -5.32 -6.41 -4.75
C PHE A 241 -4.24 -5.34 -4.88
N ALA A 242 -3.87 -4.67 -3.78
CA ALA A 242 -2.88 -3.59 -3.77
C ALA A 242 -1.44 -4.03 -4.07
N ASP A 243 -1.13 -5.32 -3.84
CA ASP A 243 0.14 -5.93 -4.25
C ASP A 243 0.14 -6.34 -5.75
N GLY A 244 -0.92 -6.04 -6.49
CA GLY A 244 -1.02 -6.33 -7.91
C GLY A 244 -1.31 -7.80 -8.23
N LYS A 245 -1.66 -8.64 -7.25
CA LYS A 245 -1.97 -10.08 -7.48
C LYS A 245 -3.19 -10.27 -8.40
N ARG A 246 -4.01 -9.23 -8.57
CA ARG A 246 -5.18 -9.15 -9.46
C ARG A 246 -4.89 -8.50 -10.82
N LEU A 247 -3.62 -8.27 -11.15
CA LEU A 247 -3.20 -7.71 -12.42
C LEU A 247 -2.55 -8.80 -13.28
N ARG A 248 -2.89 -8.83 -14.57
CA ARG A 248 -2.33 -9.78 -15.55
C ARG A 248 -2.03 -9.08 -16.86
N GLY A 249 -0.92 -9.44 -17.50
CA GLY A 249 -0.66 -9.10 -18.89
C GLY A 249 -1.79 -9.61 -19.78
N VAL A 250 -2.16 -8.84 -20.81
CA VAL A 250 -3.20 -9.25 -21.76
C VAL A 250 -2.81 -10.55 -22.49
N ASP A 251 -1.51 -10.75 -22.73
CA ASP A 251 -0.94 -11.97 -23.32
C ASP A 251 -0.94 -13.18 -22.37
N GLY A 252 -1.24 -12.98 -21.08
CA GLY A 252 -1.23 -14.00 -20.05
C GLY A 252 0.15 -14.52 -19.64
N GLN A 253 1.23 -14.06 -20.27
CA GLN A 253 2.59 -14.54 -20.00
C GLN A 253 3.31 -13.69 -18.96
N VAL A 254 2.83 -12.47 -18.73
CA VAL A 254 3.44 -11.50 -17.82
C VAL A 254 2.56 -11.28 -16.59
N ALA A 255 3.17 -11.41 -15.41
CA ALA A 255 2.54 -11.08 -14.14
C ALA A 255 3.29 -9.94 -13.46
N LEU A 256 2.55 -8.97 -12.93
CA LEU A 256 3.12 -7.95 -12.05
C LEU A 256 3.21 -8.50 -10.64
N GLN A 257 4.37 -8.34 -10.02
CA GLN A 257 4.61 -8.74 -8.64
C GLN A 257 5.27 -7.60 -7.87
N PRO A 258 5.03 -7.49 -6.55
CA PRO A 258 5.78 -6.57 -5.71
C PRO A 258 7.28 -6.83 -5.84
N TRP A 259 8.07 -5.77 -6.00
CA TRP A 259 9.52 -5.87 -6.06
C TRP A 259 10.07 -6.39 -4.73
N ARG A 260 10.79 -7.51 -4.75
CA ARG A 260 11.12 -8.27 -3.53
C ARG A 260 11.94 -7.45 -2.57
N GLN A 261 12.89 -6.64 -3.03
CA GLN A 261 13.75 -5.88 -2.11
C GLN A 261 12.98 -4.84 -1.25
N ALA A 262 11.85 -4.33 -1.76
CA ALA A 262 11.04 -3.35 -1.05
C ALA A 262 9.79 -3.95 -0.38
N ALA A 263 9.22 -5.00 -0.97
CA ALA A 263 8.03 -5.67 -0.47
C ALA A 263 8.35 -6.84 0.47
N HIS A 264 9.56 -7.39 0.37
CA HIS A 264 10.08 -8.45 1.24
C HIS A 264 11.20 -7.84 2.10
N MET A 265 11.37 -8.35 3.32
CA MET A 265 12.72 -8.35 3.90
C MET A 265 13.60 -9.21 2.98
N PRO A 266 14.93 -8.99 2.91
CA PRO A 266 15.80 -9.78 2.04
C PRO A 266 15.43 -11.24 2.23
N GLU A 267 15.20 -11.92 1.10
CA GLU A 267 14.51 -13.21 1.05
C GLU A 267 14.88 -14.05 2.23
N SER A 268 13.87 -14.65 2.84
CA SER A 268 14.16 -15.70 3.76
C SER A 268 14.94 -16.78 3.01
N VAL A 269 16.26 -16.80 3.18
CA VAL A 269 17.09 -17.76 2.46
C VAL A 269 16.74 -19.11 3.05
N HIS A 270 16.23 -20.01 2.21
CA HIS A 270 16.09 -21.41 2.57
C HIS A 270 17.49 -21.95 2.84
N ALA A 271 17.81 -22.11 4.12
CA ALA A 271 19.03 -22.76 4.58
C ALA A 271 18.61 -24.12 5.16
N GLY A 272 18.33 -25.07 4.28
CA GLY A 272 17.75 -26.37 4.66
C GLY A 272 16.32 -26.23 5.20
N ASP A 273 16.08 -26.73 6.41
CA ASP A 273 14.75 -26.77 7.06
C ASP A 273 14.37 -25.44 7.74
N GLN A 274 15.17 -24.38 7.56
CA GLN A 274 14.95 -23.08 8.17
C GLN A 274 14.89 -21.95 7.13
N VAL A 275 14.21 -20.89 7.54
CA VAL A 275 13.85 -19.71 6.77
C VAL A 275 14.47 -18.51 7.47
N ALA A 276 15.55 -17.96 6.89
CA ALA A 276 16.41 -16.98 7.53
C ALA A 276 16.02 -15.53 7.19
N VAL A 277 15.42 -14.79 8.13
CA VAL A 277 14.94 -13.42 7.91
C VAL A 277 15.88 -12.39 8.55
N PRO A 278 16.36 -11.38 7.82
CA PRO A 278 17.08 -10.27 8.43
C PRO A 278 16.23 -9.58 9.50
N ALA A 279 16.78 -9.43 10.70
CA ALA A 279 16.12 -8.75 11.79
C ALA A 279 16.05 -7.23 11.51
N MET A 280 15.05 -6.56 12.09
CA MET A 280 14.84 -5.11 11.91
C MET A 280 16.05 -4.24 12.32
N CYS A 281 16.96 -4.75 13.16
CA CYS A 281 18.21 -4.08 13.51
C CYS A 281 19.22 -3.99 12.35
N ARG A 282 18.99 -4.68 11.23
CA ARG A 282 19.87 -4.80 10.04
C ARG A 282 21.26 -5.39 10.29
N LYS A 283 21.56 -5.82 11.52
CA LYS A 283 22.84 -6.43 11.93
C LYS A 283 22.77 -7.94 12.13
N HIS A 284 21.57 -8.46 12.35
CA HIS A 284 21.34 -9.86 12.74
C HIS A 284 20.28 -10.50 11.87
N VAL A 285 20.22 -11.82 11.92
CA VAL A 285 19.21 -12.66 11.25
C VAL A 285 18.43 -13.42 12.32
N VAL A 286 17.12 -13.52 12.15
CA VAL A 286 16.24 -14.42 12.90
C VAL A 286 15.74 -15.48 11.94
N SER A 287 15.81 -16.75 12.33
CA SER A 287 15.33 -17.84 11.46
C SER A 287 13.88 -18.23 11.79
N TYR A 288 13.27 -19.20 11.12
CA TYR A 288 12.12 -19.99 11.58
C TYR A 288 11.91 -21.24 10.71
N PRO A 289 11.14 -22.25 11.19
CA PRO A 289 10.90 -23.48 10.43
C PRO A 289 10.30 -23.25 9.03
N ALA A 290 10.86 -23.89 8.00
CA ALA A 290 10.36 -23.83 6.62
C ALA A 290 8.94 -24.35 6.46
N THR A 291 8.57 -25.31 7.30
CA THR A 291 7.21 -25.86 7.41
C THR A 291 6.15 -24.76 7.58
N LEU A 292 6.42 -23.72 8.37
CA LEU A 292 5.49 -22.60 8.55
C LEU A 292 5.23 -21.80 7.28
N LEU A 293 6.28 -21.57 6.48
CA LEU A 293 6.14 -20.86 5.20
C LEU A 293 5.37 -21.72 4.18
N MET A 294 5.65 -23.02 4.13
CA MET A 294 4.93 -23.97 3.27
C MET A 294 3.44 -24.06 3.61
N GLU A 295 3.09 -24.03 4.91
CA GLU A 295 1.71 -24.01 5.36
C GLU A 295 1.00 -22.69 5.02
N ALA A 296 1.72 -21.57 5.06
CA ALA A 296 1.20 -20.27 4.65
C ALA A 296 0.88 -20.20 3.15
N MET A 297 1.71 -20.83 2.30
CA MET A 297 1.41 -21.00 0.87
C MET A 297 0.13 -21.84 0.63
N ARG A 298 -0.26 -22.67 1.61
CA ARG A 298 -1.51 -23.44 1.62
C ARG A 298 -2.67 -22.71 2.33
N GLY A 299 -2.51 -21.41 2.62
CA GLY A 299 -3.52 -20.59 3.28
C GLY A 299 -3.63 -20.77 4.79
N ARG A 300 -2.61 -21.33 5.45
CA ARG A 300 -2.58 -21.50 6.91
C ARG A 300 -1.50 -20.62 7.52
N PHE A 301 -1.92 -19.59 8.25
CA PHE A 301 -1.04 -18.56 8.78
C PHE A 301 -0.71 -18.77 10.25
N TYR A 302 0.49 -18.37 10.67
CA TYR A 302 0.99 -18.57 12.02
C TYR A 302 1.72 -17.33 12.53
N ALA A 303 1.56 -17.01 13.81
CA ALA A 303 2.35 -16.01 14.51
C ALA A 303 3.39 -16.67 15.42
N PHE A 304 4.53 -16.02 15.63
CA PHE A 304 5.59 -16.50 16.50
C PHE A 304 6.53 -15.36 16.92
N LEU A 305 7.27 -15.57 18.00
CA LEU A 305 8.26 -14.62 18.50
C LEU A 305 9.68 -15.02 18.08
N ARG A 306 10.53 -14.05 17.74
CA ARG A 306 11.98 -14.26 17.59
C ARG A 306 12.78 -13.13 18.20
N THR A 307 13.83 -13.49 18.92
CA THR A 307 14.77 -12.54 19.52
C THR A 307 16.04 -12.52 18.68
N CYS A 308 16.50 -11.33 18.28
CA CYS A 308 17.78 -11.19 17.59
C CYS A 308 18.93 -11.03 18.59
N GLY A 309 20.18 -11.05 18.11
CA GLY A 309 21.38 -10.87 18.94
C GLY A 309 21.44 -9.56 19.74
N CYS A 310 20.63 -8.55 19.38
CA CYS A 310 20.48 -7.32 20.16
C CYS A 310 19.56 -7.46 21.39
N GLN A 311 19.07 -8.66 21.73
CA GLN A 311 18.08 -8.90 22.79
C GLN A 311 16.71 -8.22 22.55
N VAL A 312 16.42 -7.85 21.30
CA VAL A 312 15.11 -7.33 20.90
C VAL A 312 14.27 -8.49 20.41
N THR A 313 13.16 -8.75 21.08
CA THR A 313 12.14 -9.73 20.67
C THR A 313 11.20 -9.10 19.66
N TYR A 314 10.92 -9.82 18.58
CA TYR A 314 10.02 -9.42 17.51
C TYR A 314 8.85 -10.37 17.44
N LEU A 315 7.67 -9.83 17.14
CA LEU A 315 6.51 -10.60 16.73
C LEU A 315 6.48 -10.68 15.21
N LEU A 316 6.53 -11.90 14.70
CA LEU A 316 6.40 -12.21 13.28
C LEU A 316 5.12 -13.00 13.05
N HIS A 317 4.63 -12.94 11.82
CA HIS A 317 3.64 -13.91 11.33
C HIS A 317 3.92 -14.31 9.89
N THR A 318 3.44 -15.48 9.47
CA THR A 318 3.45 -15.90 8.07
C THR A 318 2.24 -15.34 7.32
N ASP A 319 2.47 -15.02 6.05
CA ASP A 319 1.51 -14.58 5.03
C ASP A 319 1.70 -15.51 3.80
N SER A 320 0.80 -15.40 2.82
CA SER A 320 0.66 -16.22 1.61
C SER A 320 1.95 -16.60 0.87
N ASP A 321 3.03 -15.85 1.05
CA ASP A 321 4.34 -16.08 0.44
C ASP A 321 5.54 -15.67 1.31
N ARG A 322 5.35 -15.19 2.56
CA ARG A 322 6.44 -14.56 3.35
C ARG A 322 6.16 -14.53 4.85
N SER A 323 7.10 -13.97 5.62
CA SER A 323 6.87 -13.54 7.01
C SER A 323 6.92 -12.02 7.15
N ARG A 324 6.12 -11.44 8.05
CA ARG A 324 6.13 -9.99 8.34
C ARG A 324 6.34 -9.71 9.83
N PHE A 325 7.08 -8.65 10.12
CA PHE A 325 7.22 -8.14 11.48
C PHE A 325 6.00 -7.29 11.83
N ARG A 326 5.53 -7.40 13.08
CA ARG A 326 4.32 -6.74 13.56
C ARG A 326 4.54 -5.88 14.79
N ALA A 327 5.42 -6.30 15.68
CA ALA A 327 5.81 -5.56 16.87
C ALA A 327 7.21 -5.95 17.33
N HIS A 328 7.77 -5.21 18.27
CA HIS A 328 9.05 -5.52 18.91
C HIS A 328 9.04 -5.19 20.40
N GLY A 329 10.07 -5.67 21.12
CA GLY A 329 10.21 -5.47 22.57
C GLY A 329 9.06 -6.09 23.36
N ASP A 330 8.68 -5.42 24.45
CA ASP A 330 7.61 -5.88 25.34
C ASP A 330 6.24 -5.95 24.65
N ASP A 331 5.98 -5.04 23.70
CA ASP A 331 4.74 -5.04 22.93
C ASP A 331 4.58 -6.31 22.11
N ALA A 332 5.66 -6.81 21.49
CA ALA A 332 5.62 -8.08 20.76
C ALA A 332 5.12 -9.23 21.65
N VAL A 333 5.65 -9.33 22.87
CA VAL A 333 5.29 -10.37 23.84
C VAL A 333 3.84 -10.21 24.30
N ARG A 334 3.42 -8.98 24.60
CA ARG A 334 2.05 -8.70 25.06
C ARG A 334 1.01 -9.00 23.98
N ILE A 335 1.26 -8.57 22.73
CA ILE A 335 0.37 -8.83 21.59
C ILE A 335 0.27 -10.34 21.36
N TYR A 336 1.40 -11.04 21.30
CA TYR A 336 1.43 -12.47 21.03
C TYR A 336 0.62 -13.29 22.05
N LYS A 337 0.71 -12.94 23.34
CA LYS A 337 -0.09 -13.59 24.40
C LYS A 337 -1.61 -13.46 24.14
N ARG A 338 -2.04 -12.33 23.60
CA ARG A 338 -3.45 -12.01 23.33
C ARG A 338 -3.96 -12.49 21.97
N LEU A 339 -3.07 -12.94 21.08
CA LEU A 339 -3.50 -13.48 19.80
C LEU A 339 -4.41 -14.70 20.00
N PRO A 340 -5.46 -14.84 19.17
CA PRO A 340 -6.33 -16.00 19.20
C PRO A 340 -5.56 -17.26 18.80
N GLY A 341 -6.07 -18.41 19.23
CA GLY A 341 -5.45 -19.71 19.00
C GLY A 341 -4.53 -20.16 20.12
N GLU A 342 -4.44 -21.49 20.28
CA GLU A 342 -3.55 -22.11 21.24
C GLU A 342 -2.11 -22.10 20.74
N GLU A 343 -1.17 -21.99 21.66
CA GLU A 343 0.25 -22.10 21.34
C GLU A 343 0.58 -23.57 21.03
N GLN A 344 1.10 -23.78 19.84
CA GLN A 344 1.48 -25.09 19.30
C GLN A 344 2.99 -25.22 19.28
N ARG A 345 3.45 -26.44 19.56
CA ARG A 345 4.84 -26.85 19.42
C ARG A 345 5.03 -27.55 18.08
N LEU A 346 5.76 -26.92 17.18
CA LEU A 346 6.26 -27.55 15.98
C LEU A 346 7.59 -28.24 16.31
N VAL A 347 7.66 -29.53 16.04
CA VAL A 347 8.91 -30.30 16.15
C VAL A 347 9.54 -30.30 14.76
N ASP A 348 10.45 -29.37 14.53
CA ASP A 348 11.21 -29.25 13.29
C ASP A 348 12.69 -29.11 13.68
N GLY A 349 13.41 -30.24 13.75
CA GLY A 349 14.79 -30.32 14.25
C GLY A 349 14.91 -30.60 15.76
N THR A 350 15.99 -30.10 16.39
CA THR A 350 16.39 -30.44 17.76
C THR A 350 15.68 -29.65 18.86
N GLU A 351 15.07 -28.51 18.55
CA GLU A 351 14.35 -27.68 19.52
C GLU A 351 12.89 -27.42 19.10
N PRO A 352 11.93 -27.49 20.04
CA PRO A 352 10.53 -27.23 19.74
C PRO A 352 10.30 -25.75 19.41
N PHE A 353 9.69 -25.49 18.27
CA PHE A 353 9.34 -24.14 17.83
C PHE A 353 7.91 -23.77 18.26
N LEU A 354 7.76 -22.65 18.98
CA LEU A 354 6.45 -22.17 19.47
C LEU A 354 5.82 -21.21 18.46
N CYS A 355 4.57 -21.48 18.12
CA CYS A 355 3.77 -20.61 17.26
C CYS A 355 2.28 -20.72 17.59
N LYS A 356 1.49 -19.72 17.20
CA LYS A 356 0.03 -19.74 17.25
C LYS A 356 -0.53 -19.72 15.86
N ARG A 357 -1.49 -20.60 15.57
CA ARG A 357 -2.25 -20.55 14.32
C ARG A 357 -3.17 -19.33 14.31
N LEU A 358 -3.12 -18.56 13.23
CA LEU A 358 -3.95 -17.39 13.02
C LEU A 358 -5.21 -17.74 12.21
N PRO A 359 -6.30 -16.97 12.37
CA PRO A 359 -7.44 -17.02 11.45
C PRO A 359 -7.02 -16.56 10.05
N ALA A 360 -7.89 -16.77 9.05
CA ALA A 360 -7.63 -16.39 7.66
C ALA A 360 -7.26 -14.90 7.54
N ASP A 361 -7.97 -14.02 8.26
CA ASP A 361 -7.58 -12.61 8.42
C ASP A 361 -6.59 -12.44 9.58
N ALA A 362 -5.35 -12.86 9.34
CA ALA A 362 -4.24 -12.77 10.27
C ALA A 362 -3.96 -11.32 10.72
N ASP A 363 -4.15 -10.34 9.83
CA ASP A 363 -3.86 -8.94 10.10
C ASP A 363 -4.91 -8.30 11.01
N ALA A 364 -6.19 -8.54 10.79
CA ALA A 364 -7.24 -8.06 11.69
C ALA A 364 -7.10 -8.64 13.10
N ALA A 365 -6.75 -9.92 13.22
CA ALA A 365 -6.54 -10.57 14.53
C ALA A 365 -5.38 -9.92 15.31
N ILE A 366 -4.27 -9.61 14.64
CA ILE A 366 -3.12 -8.96 15.25
C ILE A 366 -3.43 -7.51 15.61
N MET A 367 -4.11 -6.77 14.73
CA MET A 367 -4.55 -5.40 15.00
C MET A 367 -5.47 -5.33 16.22
N LYS A 368 -6.45 -6.24 16.32
CA LYS A 368 -7.35 -6.33 17.46
C LYS A 368 -6.62 -6.63 18.78
N ALA A 369 -5.62 -7.51 18.75
CA ALA A 369 -4.81 -7.82 19.93
C ALA A 369 -3.94 -6.62 20.35
N ALA A 370 -3.42 -5.86 19.39
CA ALA A 370 -2.63 -4.65 19.62
C ALA A 370 -3.45 -3.48 20.17
N SER A 371 -4.67 -3.26 19.66
CA SER A 371 -5.53 -2.14 20.07
C SER A 371 -6.09 -2.25 21.50
N GLN A 372 -5.88 -3.38 22.16
CA GLN A 372 -6.33 -3.62 23.54
C GLN A 372 -5.22 -3.36 24.57
N LEU A 373 -3.99 -3.10 24.12
CA LEU A 373 -2.87 -2.69 24.97
C LEU A 373 -3.08 -1.26 25.45
#